data_AF-A0A840Y3T6-F1
#
_entry.id   AF-A0A840Y3T6-F1
#
_cell.length_a   1.000
_cell.length_b   1.000
_cell.length_c   1.000
_cell.angle_alpha   90.00
_cell.angle_beta   90.00
_cell.angle_gamma   90.00
#
_symmetry.space_group_name_H-M   'P 1'
#
loop_
_entity.id
_entity.type
_entity.pdbx_description
1 polymer ?
#
loop_
_entity_poly.entity_id
_entity_poly.type
_entity_poly.pdbx_seq_one_letter_code
_entity_poly.pdbx_strand_id
1 'polypeptide(L)' 'MVDGRFRVACAMQVLLRCRPDAVLVMHDFSSHREYHVVRGFARELAIAEDFSVFQRRPDFDVEKARQTLARYALDPG' A
#
# COMPACT_ATOMS: atom_id res chain seq x y z
N MET A 1 0.00 9.56 3.18
CA MET A 1 -0.28 9.69 1.74
C MET A 1 0.94 9.20 0.98
N VAL A 2 0.73 8.46 -0.11
CA VAL A 2 1.78 7.92 -0.98
C VAL A 2 1.54 8.42 -2.38
N ASP A 3 2.40 9.32 -2.85
CA ASP A 3 2.29 10.01 -4.13
C ASP A 3 3.66 10.23 -4.82
N GLY A 4 4.73 9.69 -4.22
CA GLY A 4 6.09 9.79 -4.76
C GLY A 4 6.51 8.53 -5.53
N ARG A 5 7.82 8.28 -5.56
CA ARG A 5 8.40 7.01 -6.02
C ARG A 5 8.29 5.92 -4.95
N PHE A 6 8.58 4.70 -5.36
CA PHE A 6 8.59 3.49 -4.55
C PHE A 6 7.24 3.29 -3.86
N ARG A 7 6.12 3.56 -4.56
CA ARG A 7 4.78 3.67 -3.98
C ARG A 7 4.38 2.40 -3.20
N VAL A 8 4.68 1.23 -3.74
CA VAL A 8 4.43 -0.05 -3.06
C VAL A 8 5.27 -0.19 -1.79
N ALA A 9 6.57 0.12 -1.84
CA ALA A 9 7.44 0.07 -0.67
C ALA A 9 6.99 1.06 0.42
N CYS A 10 6.64 2.29 0.04
CA CYS A 10 6.06 3.29 0.93
C CYS A 10 4.76 2.80 1.57
N ALA A 11 3.86 2.19 0.79
CA ALA A 11 2.63 1.59 1.30
C ALA A 11 2.94 0.48 2.33
N MET A 12 3.87 -0.43 2.04
CA MET A 12 4.26 -1.50 2.97
C MET A 12 4.84 -0.94 4.27
N GLN A 13 5.66 0.11 4.20
CA GLN A 13 6.22 0.75 5.39
C GLN A 13 5.13 1.36 6.29
N VAL A 14 4.11 2.00 5.69
CA VAL A 14 2.95 2.52 6.43
C VAL A 14 2.21 1.36 7.12
N LEU A 15 1.87 0.29 6.39
CA LEU A 15 1.11 -0.83 6.95
C LEU A 15 1.86 -1.60 8.06
N LEU A 16 3.19 -1.65 7.97
CA LEU A 16 4.06 -2.28 8.97
C LEU A 16 4.25 -1.45 10.24
N ARG A 17 4.31 -0.11 10.12
CA ARG A 17 4.71 0.77 11.23
C ARG A 17 3.53 1.49 11.89
N CYS A 18 2.46 1.74 11.15
CA CYS A 18 1.30 2.44 11.67
C CYS A 18 0.32 1.50 12.37
N ARG A 19 -0.61 2.11 13.12
CA ARG A 19 -1.71 1.39 13.77
C ARG A 19 -2.62 0.73 12.70
N PRO A 20 -3.25 -0.41 13.00
CA PRO A 20 -4.15 -1.09 12.06
C PRO A 20 -5.31 -0.23 11.55
N ASP A 21 -5.76 0.75 12.34
CA ASP A 21 -6.84 1.68 11.99
C ASP A 21 -6.38 2.87 11.13
N ALA A 22 -5.07 3.03 10.93
CA ALA A 22 -4.51 4.11 10.12
C ALA A 22 -5.00 4.05 8.67
N VAL A 23 -5.28 5.23 8.12
CA VAL A 23 -5.73 5.40 6.73
C VAL A 23 -4.51 5.63 5.83
N LEU A 24 -4.37 4.77 4.83
CA LEU A 24 -3.38 4.90 3.75
C LEU A 24 -4.08 5.45 2.51
N VAL A 25 -3.62 6.59 2.02
CA VAL A 25 -4.08 7.17 0.75
C VAL A 25 -2.98 7.01 -0.30
N MET A 26 -3.30 6.43 -1.46
CA MET A 26 -2.39 6.24 -2.59
C MET A 26 -2.95 6.93 -3.84
N HIS A 27 -2.11 7.71 -4.52
CA HIS A 27 -2.46 8.33 -5.81
C HIS A 27 -2.16 7.37 -6.98
N ASP A 28 -2.92 7.50 -8.08
CA ASP A 28 -2.86 6.69 -9.31
C ASP A 28 -2.94 5.17 -9.11
N PHE A 29 -3.57 4.73 -8.01
CA PHE A 29 -3.56 3.32 -7.63
C PHE A 29 -4.32 2.43 -8.63
N SER A 30 -5.49 2.90 -9.08
CA SER A 30 -6.40 2.13 -9.91
C SER A 30 -5.81 1.86 -11.31
N SER A 31 -5.11 2.85 -11.88
CA SER A 31 -4.53 2.83 -13.22
C SER A 31 -3.26 1.96 -13.32
N HIS A 32 -2.50 1.81 -12.23
CA HIS A 32 -1.22 1.09 -12.21
C HIS A 32 -1.36 -0.32 -11.61
N ARG A 33 -1.40 -1.34 -12.48
CA ARG A 33 -1.59 -2.75 -12.08
C ARG A 33 -0.53 -3.27 -11.11
N GLU A 34 0.70 -2.78 -11.21
CA GLU A 34 1.79 -3.18 -10.31
C GLU A 34 1.52 -2.81 -8.84
N TYR A 35 0.71 -1.76 -8.59
CA TYR A 35 0.35 -1.35 -7.24
C TYR A 35 -0.73 -2.24 -6.63
N HIS A 36 -1.47 -3.01 -7.44
CA HIS A 36 -2.58 -3.84 -6.96
C HIS A 36 -2.14 -4.92 -5.96
N VAL A 37 -0.84 -5.21 -5.87
CA VAL A 37 -0.25 -6.03 -4.80
C VAL A 37 -0.63 -5.54 -3.39
N VAL A 38 -0.87 -4.23 -3.20
CA VAL A 38 -1.29 -3.64 -1.92
C VAL A 38 -2.66 -4.18 -1.45
N ARG A 39 -3.56 -4.60 -2.36
CA ARG A 39 -4.86 -5.21 -2.00
C ARG A 39 -4.73 -6.51 -1.21
N GLY A 40 -3.57 -7.17 -1.29
CA GLY A 40 -3.25 -8.33 -0.47
C GLY A 40 -3.00 -8.01 1.01
N PHE A 41 -2.80 -6.73 1.35
CA PHE A 41 -2.39 -6.28 2.68
C PHE A 41 -3.33 -5.25 3.29
N ALA A 42 -4.00 -4.46 2.45
CA ALA A 42 -4.93 -3.43 2.86
C ALA A 42 -6.24 -3.54 2.06
N ARG A 43 -7.37 -3.29 2.74
CA ARG A 43 -8.69 -3.23 2.11
C ARG A 43 -8.92 -1.82 1.60
N GLU A 44 -9.30 -1.70 0.33
CA GLU A 44 -9.74 -0.44 -0.27
C GLU A 44 -11.10 -0.04 0.35
N LEU A 45 -11.17 1.16 0.93
CA LEU A 45 -12.34 1.71 1.60
C LEU A 45 -13.12 2.67 0.70
N ALA A 46 -12.43 3.45 -0.12
CA ALA A 46 -13.02 4.45 -0.99
C ALA A 46 -12.07 4.79 -2.15
N ILE A 47 -12.65 5.35 -3.21
CA ILE A 47 -11.93 5.99 -4.31
C ILE A 47 -12.42 7.44 -4.38
N ALA A 48 -11.51 8.40 -4.48
CA ALA A 48 -11.79 9.81 -4.64
C ALA A 48 -10.90 10.35 -5.77
N GLU A 49 -11.48 10.57 -6.95
CA GLU A 49 -10.73 10.90 -8.17
C GLU A 49 -9.63 9.84 -8.42
N ASP A 50 -8.37 10.27 -8.51
CA ASP A 50 -7.21 9.39 -8.73
C ASP A 50 -6.62 8.84 -7.42
N PHE A 51 -7.26 9.08 -6.27
CA PHE A 51 -6.85 8.55 -4.98
C PHE A 51 -7.64 7.30 -4.59
N SER A 52 -6.93 6.27 -4.18
CA SER A 52 -7.50 5.11 -3.49
C SER A 52 -7.15 5.16 -2.00
N VAL A 53 -8.15 4.94 -1.17
CA VAL A 53 -8.06 4.99 0.29
C VAL A 53 -8.12 3.57 0.84
N PHE A 54 -7.18 3.23 1.72
CA PHE A 54 -7.00 1.89 2.26
C PHE A 54 -6.90 1.88 3.78
N GLN A 55 -7.22 0.74 4.37
CA GLN A 55 -6.92 0.40 5.76
C GLN A 55 -6.35 -1.01 5.85
N ARG A 56 -5.44 -1.23 6.80
CA ARG A 56 -4.79 -2.54 6.98
C ARG A 56 -5.83 -3.63 7.22
N ARG A 57 -5.66 -4.78 6.57
CA ARG A 57 -6.57 -5.91 6.78
C ARG A 57 -6.40 -6.51 8.19
N PRO A 58 -7.44 -7.14 8.76
CA PRO A 58 -7.31 -7.86 10.03
C PRO A 58 -6.38 -9.07 9.95
N ASP A 59 -6.32 -9.74 8.78
CA ASP A 59 -5.48 -10.90 8.47
C ASP A 59 -4.09 -10.51 7.93
N PHE A 60 -3.57 -9.33 8.34
CA PHE A 60 -2.32 -8.80 7.82
C PHE A 60 -1.11 -9.69 8.15
N ASP A 61 -0.49 -10.23 7.11
CA ASP A 61 0.73 -11.03 7.19
C ASP A 61 1.98 -10.13 7.16
N VAL A 62 2.62 -10.01 8.33
CA VAL A 62 3.82 -9.18 8.53
C VAL A 62 5.01 -9.68 7.71
N GLU A 63 5.20 -10.98 7.61
CA GLU A 63 6.35 -11.56 6.90
C GLU A 63 6.20 -11.37 5.40
N LYS A 64 5.00 -11.63 4.86
CA LYS A 64 4.70 -11.37 3.45
C LYS A 64 4.82 -9.88 3.10
N ALA A 65 4.44 -8.99 4.03
CA ALA A 65 4.59 -7.55 3.84
C ALA A 65 6.08 -7.13 3.82
N ARG A 66 6.92 -7.72 4.68
CA ARG A 66 8.39 -7.49 4.67
C ARG A 66 9.04 -7.99 3.39
N GLN A 67 8.65 -9.17 2.91
CA GLN A 67 9.12 -9.72 1.63
C GLN A 67 8.72 -8.82 0.45
N THR A 68 7.48 -8.32 0.46
CA THR A 68 6.99 -7.38 -0.55
C THR A 68 7.74 -6.06 -0.48
N LEU A 69 7.98 -5.52 0.72
CA LEU A 69 8.80 -4.33 0.90
C LEU A 69 10.20 -4.52 0.30
N ALA A 70 10.88 -5.62 0.60
CA ALA A 70 12.21 -5.90 0.08
C ALA A 70 12.23 -5.99 -1.46
N ARG A 71 11.21 -6.61 -2.05
CA ARG A 71 11.07 -6.71 -3.52
C ARG A 71 10.94 -5.35 -4.20
N TYR A 72 10.18 -4.43 -3.61
CA TYR A 72 9.92 -3.11 -4.19
C TYR A 72 10.85 -2.01 -3.64
N ALA A 73 11.82 -2.35 -2.79
CA ALA A 73 12.69 -1.36 -2.13
C ALA A 73 13.61 -0.60 -3.11
N LEU A 74 13.95 -1.22 -4.24
CA LEU A 74 14.80 -0.65 -5.29
C LEU A 74 14.03 -0.39 -6.59
N ASP A 75 12.71 -0.58 -6.55
CA ASP A 75 11.82 -0.38 -7.69
C ASP A 75 11.05 0.94 -7.50
N PRO A 76 11.42 2.01 -8.23
CA PRO A 76 10.76 3.30 -8.08
C PRO A 76 9.28 3.28 -8.50
N GLY A 77 8.81 2.30 -9.28
CA GLY A 77 7.52 2.40 -9.96
C GLY A 77 7.55 3.50 -11.02
#